data_AF-A0A251XTQ5-F1
#
_entry.id   AF-A0A251XTQ5-F1
#
_cell.length_a   1.000
_cell.length_b   1.000
_cell.length_c   1.000
_cell.angle_alpha   90.00
_cell.angle_beta   90.00
_cell.angle_gamma   90.00
#
_symmetry.space_group_name_H-M   'P 1'
#
loop_
_entity.id
_entity.type
_entity.pdbx_description
1 polymer ?
#
loop_
_entity_poly.entity_id
_entity_poly.type
_entity_poly.pdbx_seq_one_letter_code
_entity_poly.pdbx_strand_id
1 'polypeptide(L)' 'MPAEEAGIRNSLVGAALGGIAITRYIWRMEPIASMPRETVVALHGPVVQGFLTGPLPEVPAVTPPPGA' A
#
# COMPACT_ATOMS: atom_id res chain seq x y z
N MET A 1 7.18 -5.86 -17.13
CA MET A 1 7.60 -5.04 -15.97
C MET A 1 8.87 -5.65 -15.43
N PRO A 2 9.94 -4.86 -15.20
CA PRO A 2 11.12 -5.34 -14.49
C PRO A 2 10.69 -5.96 -13.15
N ALA A 3 11.28 -7.09 -12.75
CA ALA A 3 10.88 -7.80 -11.52
C ALA A 3 11.00 -6.92 -10.26
N GLU A 4 11.94 -5.97 -10.25
CA GLU A 4 12.17 -4.99 -9.20
C GLU A 4 10.97 -4.04 -9.02
N GLU A 5 10.39 -3.55 -10.12
CA GLU A 5 9.23 -2.68 -10.10
C GLU A 5 8.01 -3.38 -9.48
N ALA A 6 7.81 -4.66 -9.82
CA ALA A 6 6.74 -5.47 -9.23
C ALA A 6 6.90 -5.63 -7.71
N GLY A 7 8.14 -5.81 -7.22
CA GLY A 7 8.44 -5.87 -5.79
C GLY A 7 8.13 -4.58 -5.05
N ILE A 8 8.47 -3.42 -5.64
CA ILE A 8 8.16 -2.10 -5.07
C ILE A 8 6.64 -1.89 -5.01
N ARG A 9 5.93 -2.14 -6.10
CA ARG A 9 4.46 -2.00 -6.16
C ARG A 9 3.78 -2.89 -5.12
N ASN A 10 4.21 -4.15 -5.01
CA ASN A 10 3.68 -5.07 -4.00
C ASN A 10 3.91 -4.56 -2.58
N SER A 11 5.09 -4.01 -2.28
CA SER A 11 5.41 -3.46 -0.96
C SER A 11 4.53 -2.25 -0.62
N LEU A 12 4.28 -1.35 -1.57
CA LEU A 12 3.41 -0.19 -1.39
C LEU A 12 1.94 -0.59 -1.18
N VAL A 13 1.44 -1.55 -1.96
CA VAL A 13 0.10 -2.13 -1.77
C VAL A 13 -0.01 -2.78 -0.40
N GLY A 14 1.01 -3.56 0.00
CA GLY A 14 1.08 -4.19 1.31
C GLY A 14 1.04 -3.17 2.45
N ALA A 15 1.79 -2.08 2.35
CA ALA A 15 1.78 -1.01 3.34
C ALA A 15 0.40 -0.33 3.46
N ALA A 16 -0.26 -0.06 2.33
CA ALA A 16 -1.59 0.54 2.32
C ALA A 16 -2.64 -0.36 2.99
N LEU A 17 -2.70 -1.64 2.60
CA LEU A 17 -3.64 -2.61 3.16
C LEU A 17 -3.34 -2.92 4.63
N GLY A 18 -2.05 -3.04 4.98
CA GLY A 18 -1.60 -3.21 6.36
C GLY A 18 -1.99 -2.04 7.25
N GLY A 19 -1.86 -0.81 6.75
CA GLY A 19 -2.31 0.40 7.44
C GLY A 19 -3.81 0.36 7.74
N ILE A 20 -4.65 0.00 6.76
CA ILE A 20 -6.10 -0.20 6.99
C ILE A 20 -6.32 -1.28 8.04
N ALA A 21 -5.64 -2.42 7.94
CA ALA A 21 -5.84 -3.53 8.87
C ALA A 21 -5.51 -3.15 10.32
N ILE A 22 -4.36 -2.52 10.54
CA ILE A 22 -3.91 -2.07 11.86
C ILE A 22 -4.87 -1.01 12.41
N THR A 23 -5.11 0.06 11.64
CA THR A 23 -5.91 1.21 12.11
C THR A 23 -7.38 0.84 12.35
N ARG A 24 -7.96 0.00 11.49
CA ARG A 24 -9.37 -0.38 11.55
C ARG A 24 -9.66 -1.51 12.54
N TYR A 25 -8.81 -2.53 12.61
CA TYR A 25 -9.12 -3.75 13.38
C TYR A 25 -8.31 -3.91 14.67
N ILE A 26 -7.05 -3.44 14.69
CA ILE A 26 -6.19 -3.60 15.87
C ILE A 26 -6.33 -2.40 16.80
N TRP A 27 -6.04 -1.20 16.30
CA TRP A 27 -6.14 0.04 17.08
C TRP A 27 -7.55 0.60 17.15
N ARG A 28 -8.42 0.23 16.20
CA ARG A 28 -9.83 0.67 16.13
C ARG A 28 -9.97 2.20 16.20
N MET A 29 -9.17 2.91 15.42
CA MET A 29 -9.20 4.37 15.36
C MET A 29 -10.48 4.86 14.68
N GLU A 30 -11.14 5.88 15.24
CA GLU A 30 -12.31 6.49 14.60
C GLU A 30 -11.91 7.66 13.69
N PRO A 31 -12.62 7.88 12.55
CA PRO A 31 -13.83 7.18 12.13
C PRO A 31 -13.59 5.88 11.33
N ILE A 32 -12.34 5.53 11.02
CA ILE A 32 -12.02 4.43 10.10
C ILE A 32 -12.41 3.06 10.65
N ALA A 33 -12.53 2.87 11.97
CA ALA A 33 -12.99 1.64 12.60
C ALA A 33 -14.47 1.36 12.30
N SER A 34 -15.32 2.37 12.45
CA SER A 34 -16.78 2.23 12.29
C SER A 34 -17.29 2.51 10.89
N MET A 35 -16.52 3.18 10.04
CA MET A 35 -16.89 3.54 8.67
C MET A 35 -17.41 2.33 7.86
N PRO A 36 -18.44 2.45 7.00
CA PRO A 36 -18.87 1.36 6.12
C PRO A 36 -17.74 0.83 5.24
N ARG A 37 -17.73 -0.48 4.94
CA ARG A 37 -16.66 -1.10 4.16
C ARG A 37 -16.57 -0.51 2.76
N GLU A 38 -17.72 -0.26 2.14
CA GLU A 38 -17.87 0.32 0.82
C GLU A 38 -17.23 1.71 0.77
N THR A 39 -17.38 2.51 1.83
CA THR A 39 -16.73 3.82 1.95
C THR A 39 -15.22 3.69 2.07
N VAL A 40 -14.71 2.74 2.87
CA VAL A 40 -13.26 2.49 2.94
C VAL A 40 -12.71 2.07 1.57
N VAL A 41 -13.41 1.18 0.87
CA VAL A 41 -13.04 0.74 -0.48
C VAL A 41 -13.08 1.90 -1.47
N ALA A 42 -14.11 2.74 -1.44
CA ALA A 42 -14.21 3.90 -2.32
C ALA A 42 -13.07 4.90 -2.11
N LEU A 43 -12.66 5.11 -0.85
CA LEU A 43 -11.57 6.03 -0.51
C LEU A 43 -10.17 5.45 -0.78
N HIS A 44 -9.95 4.16 -0.49
CA HIS A 44 -8.62 3.53 -0.59
C HIS A 44 -8.39 2.80 -1.92
N GLY A 45 -9.45 2.43 -2.64
CA GLY A 45 -9.37 1.78 -3.94
C GLY A 45 -8.50 2.55 -4.93
N PRO A 46 -8.70 3.86 -5.13
CA PRO A 46 -7.84 4.67 -5.99
C PRO A 46 -6.37 4.71 -5.54
N VAL A 47 -6.10 4.65 -4.23
CA VAL A 47 -4.74 4.64 -3.68
C VAL A 47 -4.04 3.33 -4.05
N VAL A 48 -4.70 2.19 -3.79
CA VAL A 48 -4.18 0.87 -4.16
C VAL A 48 -4.00 0.76 -5.67
N GLN A 49 -4.98 1.22 -6.45
CA GLN A 49 -4.89 1.24 -7.91
C GLN A 49 -3.75 2.13 -8.40
N GLY A 50 -3.50 3.28 -7.75
CA GLY A 50 -2.37 4.15 -8.02
C GLY A 50 -1.03 3.44 -7.86
N PHE A 51 -0.86 2.62 -6.82
CA PHE A 51 0.35 1.80 -6.67
C PHE A 51 0.47 0.68 -7.71
N LEU A 52 -0.65 0.12 -8.16
CA LEU A 52 -0.64 -0.96 -9.15
C LEU A 52 -0.37 -0.48 -10.57
N THR A 53 -1.02 0.62 -10.98
CA THR A 53 -1.03 1.05 -12.40
C THR A 53 -0.52 2.47 -12.61
N GLY A 54 -0.37 3.26 -11.56
CA GLY A 54 0.13 4.63 -11.66
C GLY A 54 1.63 4.67 -11.98
N PRO A 55 2.12 5.80 -12.51
CA PRO A 55 3.55 6.02 -12.70
C PRO A 55 4.24 6.00 -11.34
N LEU A 56 5.34 5.26 -11.24
CA LEU A 56 6.25 5.36 -10.10
C LEU A 56 7.34 6.38 -10.42
N PRO A 57 7.80 7.16 -9.43
CA PRO A 57 9.00 7.96 -9.60
C PRO A 57 10.19 7.04 -9.89
N GLU A 58 11.23 7.59 -10.53
CA GLU A 58 12.50 6.88 -10.66
C GLU A 58 13.08 6.69 -9.25
N VAL A 59 12.99 5.46 -8.75
CA VAL A 59 13.57 5.08 -7.47
C VAL A 59 15.02 4.71 -7.75
N PRO A 60 16.01 5.29 -7.04
CA PRO A 60 17.38 4.82 -7.12
C PRO A 60 17.42 3.33 -6.83
N ALA A 61 18.20 2.56 -7.59
CA ALA A 61 18.33 1.12 -7.39
C ALA A 61 18.50 0.82 -5.90
N VAL A 62 17.62 -0.01 -5.34
CA VAL A 62 17.75 -0.38 -3.94
C VAL A 62 19.04 -1.19 -3.85
N THR A 63 20.09 -0.61 -3.26
CA THR A 63 21.32 -1.37 -3.06
C THR A 63 20.96 -2.52 -2.12
N PRO A 64 21.10 -3.78 -2.54
CA PRO A 64 20.85 -4.89 -1.64
C PRO A 64 21.74 -4.71 -0.40
N PRO A 65 21.25 -5.07 0.80
CA PRO A 65 22.06 -4.97 2.00
C PRO A 65 23.37 -5.74 1.79
N PRO A 66 24.53 -5.20 2.19
CA PRO A 66 25.79 -5.91 2.01
C PRO A 66 25.72 -7.26 2.73
N GLY A 67 25.82 -8.35 1.96
CA GLY A 67 25.84 -9.73 2.46
C GLY A 67 24.58 -10.57 2.22
N ALA A 68 23.64 -10.14 1.37
CA ALA A 68 22.56 -11.00 0.85
C ALA A 68 22.99 -11.82 -0.38
#